data_AF-A0A973UUC0-F1
#
_entry.id   AF-A0A973UUC0-F1
#
_cell.length_a   1.000
_cell.length_b   1.000
_cell.length_c   1.000
_cell.angle_alpha   90.00
_cell.angle_beta   90.00
_cell.angle_gamma   90.00
#
_symmetry.space_group_name_H-M   'P 1'
#
loop_
_entity.id
_entity.type
_entity.pdbx_description
1 polymer ?
#
loop_
_entity_poly.entity_id
_entity_poly.type
_entity_poly.pdbx_seq_one_letter_code
_entity_poly.pdbx_strand_id
1 'polypeptide(L)'
;MFGRLTAVTVVLLAASGCTSAVPTPTPAPPPVRPAALAGGACRHIEFDKVSAALGARYTIAAAAKTDKTNTCVVRTEESPIPEVVLSVTPTKADSGVFKDIVKPKGSTAVGGLGKMAYQLITPAKGTSGPVVEVGWLTGDARLLFLRLTLPPGQDAAGVAPKLVSLAKEIDKSSL
;
A
#
# COMPACT_ATOMS: atom_id res chain seq x y z
N MET A 1 55.85 61.29 29.23
CA MET A 1 57.02 61.31 28.33
C MET A 1 57.38 59.85 28.05
N PHE A 2 57.35 59.44 26.77
CA PHE A 2 57.83 58.20 26.10
C PHE A 2 58.30 56.99 26.97
N GLY A 3 58.00 55.71 26.69
CA GLY A 3 57.39 55.06 25.54
C GLY A 3 57.59 53.53 25.54
N ARG A 4 56.91 52.87 24.59
CA ARG A 4 57.23 51.63 23.84
C ARG A 4 57.37 50.25 24.57
N LEU A 5 56.33 49.42 24.33
CA LEU A 5 56.32 48.06 23.73
C LEU A 5 57.44 47.06 24.05
N THR A 6 57.06 45.90 24.61
CA THR A 6 57.33 44.58 23.96
C THR A 6 56.30 43.53 24.38
N ALA A 7 55.75 42.85 23.37
CA ALA A 7 54.72 41.83 23.46
C ALA A 7 55.34 40.43 23.64
N VAL A 8 54.70 39.57 24.43
CA VAL A 8 54.84 38.11 24.33
C VAL A 8 53.45 37.50 24.53
N THR A 9 52.84 37.08 23.43
CA THR A 9 51.53 36.42 23.41
C THR A 9 51.76 34.92 23.53
N VAL A 10 51.43 34.32 24.68
CA VAL A 10 51.39 32.86 24.84
C VAL A 10 50.06 32.37 24.28
N VAL A 11 50.09 31.76 23.10
CA VAL A 11 48.92 31.09 22.51
C VAL A 11 48.83 29.68 23.14
N LEU A 12 47.95 29.51 24.11
CA LEU A 12 47.53 28.18 24.57
C LEU A 12 46.54 27.60 23.55
N LEU A 13 46.98 26.58 22.80
CA LEU A 13 46.09 25.74 22.00
C LEU A 13 45.25 24.86 22.94
N ALA A 14 44.02 25.27 23.19
CA ALA A 14 42.99 24.40 23.75
C ALA A 14 42.48 23.47 22.62
N ALA A 15 42.93 22.22 22.63
CA ALA A 15 42.36 21.17 21.79
C ALA A 15 40.96 20.81 22.33
N SER A 16 39.93 21.51 21.86
CA SER A 16 38.54 21.08 22.01
C SER A 16 38.32 19.83 21.13
N GLY A 17 38.42 18.66 21.74
CA GLY A 17 38.04 17.40 21.11
C GLY A 17 36.54 17.38 20.82
N CYS A 18 36.16 17.76 19.60
CA CYS A 18 34.84 17.45 19.05
C CYS A 18 34.74 15.93 18.87
N THR A 19 34.19 15.24 19.86
CA THR A 19 33.70 13.86 19.70
C THR A 19 32.45 13.90 18.83
N SER A 20 32.62 14.04 17.53
CA SER A 20 31.56 13.74 16.58
C SER A 20 31.47 12.23 16.49
N ALA A 21 30.53 11.65 17.24
CA ALA A 21 30.13 10.26 17.04
C ALA A 21 29.72 10.10 15.57
N VAL A 22 30.55 9.43 14.79
CA VAL A 22 30.24 9.08 13.40
C VAL A 22 29.03 8.14 13.46
N PRO A 23 27.88 8.50 12.87
CA PRO A 23 26.74 7.61 12.84
C PRO A 23 27.14 6.32 12.12
N THR A 24 27.06 5.19 12.81
CA THR A 24 27.25 3.89 12.18
C THR A 24 26.15 3.72 11.12
N PRO A 25 26.50 3.38 9.86
CA PRO A 25 25.50 3.19 8.83
C PRO A 25 24.61 2.01 9.19
N THR A 26 23.29 2.25 9.28
CA THR A 26 22.29 1.19 9.42
C THR A 26 22.31 0.31 8.16
N PRO A 27 22.44 -1.02 8.28
CA PRO A 27 22.38 -1.92 7.12
C PRO A 27 21.09 -1.72 6.33
N ALA A 28 21.20 -1.68 5.01
CA ALA A 28 20.03 -1.59 4.14
C ALA A 28 19.16 -2.86 4.30
N PRO A 29 17.82 -2.73 4.22
CA PRO A 29 16.94 -3.90 4.20
C PRO A 29 17.31 -4.85 3.05
N PRO A 30 17.10 -6.17 3.21
CA PRO A 30 17.33 -7.11 2.14
C PRO A 30 16.44 -6.80 0.92
N PRO A 31 16.89 -7.17 -0.29
CA PRO A 31 16.11 -6.99 -1.49
C PRO A 31 14.82 -7.82 -1.44
N VAL A 32 13.71 -7.21 -1.81
CA VAL A 32 12.39 -7.86 -1.84
C VAL A 32 12.12 -8.34 -3.25
N ARG A 33 11.73 -9.61 -3.41
CA ARG A 33 11.33 -10.13 -4.72
C ARG A 33 10.02 -9.47 -5.17
N PRO A 34 9.86 -9.06 -6.44
CA PRO A 34 8.61 -8.45 -6.91
C PRO A 34 7.40 -9.35 -6.69
N ALA A 35 6.26 -8.76 -6.29
CA ALA A 35 5.00 -9.49 -6.10
C ALA A 35 4.57 -10.26 -7.36
N ALA A 36 4.81 -9.70 -8.54
CA ALA A 36 4.49 -10.32 -9.83
C ALA A 36 5.08 -11.73 -10.02
N LEU A 37 6.21 -12.05 -9.39
CA LEU A 37 6.83 -13.38 -9.45
C LEU A 37 5.98 -14.47 -8.79
N ALA A 38 5.05 -14.12 -7.91
CA ALA A 38 4.09 -15.07 -7.33
C ALA A 38 3.05 -15.56 -8.37
N GLY A 39 2.88 -14.85 -9.49
CA GLY A 39 1.92 -15.20 -10.54
C GLY A 39 0.47 -14.79 -10.21
N GLY A 40 -0.51 -15.38 -10.91
CA GLY A 40 -1.94 -15.08 -10.72
C GLY A 40 -2.25 -13.58 -10.83
N ALA A 41 -3.06 -13.07 -9.90
CA ALA A 41 -3.38 -11.64 -9.85
C ALA A 41 -2.21 -10.78 -9.31
N CYS A 42 -1.15 -11.38 -8.75
CA CYS A 42 -0.02 -10.61 -8.22
C CYS A 42 0.78 -9.91 -9.31
N ARG A 43 0.58 -10.31 -10.58
CA ARG A 43 1.12 -9.59 -11.75
C ARG A 43 0.60 -8.15 -11.88
N HIS A 44 -0.49 -7.81 -11.20
CA HIS A 44 -1.07 -6.47 -11.17
C HIS A 44 -0.67 -5.67 -9.92
N ILE A 45 0.16 -6.25 -9.04
CA ILE A 45 0.55 -5.65 -7.77
C ILE A 45 2.03 -5.27 -7.79
N GLU A 46 2.32 -4.04 -7.41
CA GLU A 46 3.67 -3.54 -7.17
C GLU A 46 3.78 -3.15 -5.69
N PHE A 47 4.71 -3.77 -4.96
CA PHE A 47 4.86 -3.53 -3.52
C PHE A 47 5.10 -2.07 -3.18
N ASP A 48 5.86 -1.35 -4.00
CA ASP A 48 6.16 0.07 -3.76
C ASP A 48 4.89 0.93 -3.87
N LYS A 49 4.02 0.67 -4.86
CA LYS A 49 2.74 1.37 -5.01
C LYS A 49 1.79 1.08 -3.86
N VAL A 50 1.68 -0.19 -3.45
CA VAL A 50 0.84 -0.57 -2.30
C VAL A 50 1.37 0.06 -1.01
N SER A 51 2.68 -0.01 -0.78
CA SER A 51 3.32 0.52 0.42
C SER A 51 3.22 2.04 0.50
N ALA A 52 3.44 2.74 -0.61
CA ALA A 52 3.26 4.19 -0.71
C ALA A 52 1.80 4.60 -0.46
N ALA A 53 0.84 3.85 -0.99
CA ALA A 53 -0.58 4.15 -0.81
C ALA A 53 -1.04 3.91 0.64
N LEU A 54 -0.57 2.85 1.29
CA LEU A 54 -1.13 2.37 2.57
C LEU A 54 -0.26 2.67 3.79
N GLY A 55 0.99 3.11 3.60
CA GLY A 55 1.90 3.51 4.68
C GLY A 55 2.50 2.35 5.47
N ALA A 56 2.46 1.13 4.94
CA ALA A 56 3.08 -0.06 5.53
C ALA A 56 3.99 -0.76 4.52
N ARG A 57 5.04 -1.45 4.98
CA ARG A 57 5.99 -2.14 4.10
C ARG A 57 5.46 -3.52 3.73
N TYR A 58 4.93 -3.66 2.51
CA TYR A 58 4.47 -4.95 1.97
C TYR A 58 5.62 -5.66 1.25
N THR A 59 5.87 -6.91 1.60
CA THR A 59 6.99 -7.69 1.04
C THR A 59 6.64 -9.15 0.74
N ILE A 60 5.50 -9.63 1.26
CA ILE A 60 5.03 -10.99 1.05
C ILE A 60 3.93 -10.96 0.00
N ALA A 61 4.03 -11.82 -1.01
CA ALA A 61 3.00 -12.06 -2.01
C ALA A 61 2.75 -13.55 -2.18
N ALA A 62 1.49 -13.93 -2.27
CA ALA A 62 1.06 -15.28 -2.61
C ALA A 62 -0.09 -15.21 -3.62
N ALA A 63 -0.03 -16.08 -4.63
CA ALA A 63 -1.08 -16.19 -5.61
C ALA A 63 -1.85 -17.50 -5.42
N ALA A 64 -3.14 -17.46 -5.71
CA ALA A 64 -3.99 -18.63 -5.78
C ALA A 64 -4.90 -18.53 -7.00
N LYS A 65 -5.46 -19.67 -7.40
CA LYS A 65 -6.47 -19.73 -8.44
C LYS A 65 -7.57 -20.69 -8.02
N THR A 66 -8.82 -20.25 -8.14
CA THR A 66 -10.00 -21.09 -7.96
C THR A 66 -10.92 -20.83 -9.14
N ASP A 67 -11.24 -21.88 -9.89
CA ASP A 67 -11.95 -21.81 -11.17
C ASP A 67 -11.28 -20.81 -12.14
N LYS A 68 -12.00 -19.74 -12.49
CA LYS A 68 -11.53 -18.66 -13.38
C LYS A 68 -11.02 -17.44 -12.63
N THR A 69 -11.06 -17.46 -11.30
CA THR A 69 -10.62 -16.35 -10.45
C THR A 69 -9.16 -16.53 -10.09
N ASN A 70 -8.34 -15.54 -10.46
CA ASN A 70 -6.98 -15.43 -9.96
C ASN A 70 -6.97 -14.49 -8.77
N THR A 71 -6.27 -14.87 -7.71
CA THR A 71 -6.16 -14.09 -6.48
C THR A 71 -4.70 -13.78 -6.19
N CYS A 72 -4.46 -12.60 -5.63
CA CYS A 72 -3.22 -12.22 -4.99
C CYS A 72 -3.51 -11.80 -3.55
N VAL A 73 -2.67 -12.24 -2.64
CA VAL A 73 -2.63 -11.76 -1.26
C VAL A 73 -1.27 -11.12 -1.05
N VAL A 74 -1.25 -9.88 -0.55
CA VAL A 74 -0.02 -9.23 -0.10
C VAL A 74 -0.11 -8.78 1.34
N ARG A 75 0.99 -8.97 2.07
CA ARG A 75 1.09 -8.71 3.52
C ARG A 75 2.44 -8.08 3.88
N THR A 76 2.46 -7.52 5.08
CA THR A 76 3.72 -7.15 5.77
C THR A 76 4.40 -8.39 6.34
N GLU A 77 5.71 -8.30 6.60
CA GLU A 77 6.45 -9.35 7.32
C GLU A 77 6.09 -9.43 8.80
N GLU A 78 5.81 -8.28 9.42
CA GLU A 78 5.66 -8.15 10.87
C GLU A 78 4.33 -8.73 11.38
N SER A 79 3.29 -8.71 10.56
CA SER A 79 1.94 -9.10 10.94
C SER A 79 1.11 -9.58 9.75
N PRO A 80 0.18 -10.54 9.96
CA PRO A 80 -0.76 -10.97 8.92
C PRO A 80 -1.74 -9.88 8.49
N ILE A 81 -1.92 -8.82 9.30
CA ILE A 81 -2.71 -7.63 8.98
C ILE A 81 -1.88 -6.36 9.20
N PRO A 82 -1.95 -5.34 8.32
CA PRO A 82 -2.89 -5.20 7.22
C PRO A 82 -2.64 -6.16 6.04
N GLU A 83 -3.72 -6.65 5.44
CA GLU A 83 -3.70 -7.57 4.30
C GLU A 83 -4.42 -6.94 3.12
N VAL A 84 -3.80 -6.99 1.94
CA VAL A 84 -4.45 -6.62 0.68
C VAL A 84 -4.70 -7.87 -0.15
N VAL A 85 -5.94 -8.04 -0.59
CA VAL A 85 -6.36 -9.12 -1.48
C VAL A 85 -6.88 -8.53 -2.79
N LEU A 86 -6.33 -8.96 -3.91
CA LEU A 86 -6.83 -8.65 -5.24
C LEU A 86 -7.37 -9.92 -5.89
N SER A 87 -8.64 -9.92 -6.27
CA SER A 87 -9.26 -10.99 -7.05
C SER A 87 -9.60 -10.48 -8.45
N VAL A 88 -9.30 -11.29 -9.47
CA VAL A 88 -9.53 -10.99 -10.89
C VAL A 88 -10.28 -12.14 -11.53
N THR A 89 -11.50 -11.88 -12.02
CA THR A 89 -12.37 -12.89 -12.63
C THR A 89 -12.86 -12.43 -13.99
N PRO A 90 -12.62 -13.18 -15.09
CA PRO A 90 -13.31 -12.93 -16.36
C PRO A 90 -14.82 -13.02 -16.17
N THR A 91 -15.57 -12.12 -16.82
CA THR A 91 -17.03 -12.06 -16.67
C THR A 91 -17.73 -11.79 -17.99
N LYS A 92 -19.03 -12.11 -18.04
CA LYS A 92 -19.96 -11.64 -19.08
C LYS A 92 -20.91 -10.55 -18.57
N ALA A 93 -20.74 -10.13 -17.31
CA ALA A 93 -21.56 -9.09 -16.71
C ALA A 93 -21.34 -7.76 -17.45
N ASP A 94 -22.44 -7.13 -17.83
CA ASP A 94 -22.45 -5.74 -18.27
C ASP A 94 -22.68 -4.80 -17.06
N SER A 95 -22.85 -3.51 -17.35
CA SER A 95 -23.07 -2.49 -16.32
C SER A 95 -24.39 -2.67 -15.56
N GLY A 96 -25.42 -3.24 -16.19
CA GLY A 96 -26.70 -3.53 -15.55
C GLY A 96 -26.57 -4.67 -14.55
N VAL A 97 -25.99 -5.79 -15.00
CA VAL A 97 -25.71 -6.94 -14.12
C VAL A 97 -24.77 -6.53 -12.98
N PHE A 98 -23.75 -5.73 -13.24
CA PHE A 98 -22.88 -5.23 -12.19
C PHE A 98 -23.65 -4.42 -11.15
N LYS A 99 -24.51 -3.49 -11.59
CA LYS A 99 -25.29 -2.62 -10.71
C LYS A 99 -26.28 -3.40 -9.84
N ASP A 100 -26.95 -4.39 -10.42
CA ASP A 100 -28.11 -5.05 -9.81
C ASP A 100 -27.72 -6.31 -9.02
N ILE A 101 -26.64 -7.00 -9.43
CA ILE A 101 -26.24 -8.30 -8.87
C ILE A 101 -24.90 -8.23 -8.14
N VAL A 102 -23.89 -7.58 -8.72
CA VAL A 102 -22.51 -7.60 -8.19
C VAL A 102 -22.31 -6.56 -7.10
N LYS A 103 -22.80 -5.34 -7.32
CA LYS A 103 -22.59 -4.22 -6.41
C LYS A 103 -23.37 -4.47 -5.11
N PRO A 104 -22.69 -4.54 -3.95
CA PRO A 104 -23.35 -4.78 -2.68
C PRO A 104 -24.20 -3.58 -2.27
N LYS A 105 -25.31 -3.87 -1.55
CA LYS A 105 -26.13 -2.83 -0.92
C LYS A 105 -25.31 -2.04 0.09
N GLY A 106 -25.55 -0.73 0.17
CA GLY A 106 -24.82 0.17 1.09
C GLY A 106 -23.42 0.57 0.61
N SER A 107 -22.99 0.12 -0.57
CA SER A 107 -21.76 0.64 -1.18
C SER A 107 -21.93 2.03 -1.76
N THR A 108 -20.84 2.77 -1.80
CA THR A 108 -20.74 4.09 -2.45
C THR A 108 -20.21 3.93 -3.87
N ALA A 109 -20.76 4.64 -4.84
CA ALA A 109 -20.26 4.60 -6.22
C ALA A 109 -18.88 5.26 -6.33
N VAL A 110 -17.99 4.68 -7.15
CA VAL A 110 -16.65 5.22 -7.43
C VAL A 110 -16.57 5.63 -8.89
N GLY A 111 -16.32 6.92 -9.14
CA GLY A 111 -16.15 7.47 -10.48
C GLY A 111 -14.72 7.30 -11.03
N GLY A 112 -14.61 7.16 -12.36
CA GLY A 112 -13.33 7.10 -13.06
C GLY A 112 -12.51 5.84 -12.79
N LEU A 113 -13.19 4.70 -12.58
CA LEU A 113 -12.58 3.38 -12.38
C LEU A 113 -13.39 2.35 -13.17
N GLY A 114 -12.77 1.72 -14.17
CA GLY A 114 -13.45 0.81 -15.08
C GLY A 114 -14.70 1.40 -15.75
N LYS A 115 -15.65 0.53 -16.11
CA LYS A 115 -16.99 0.91 -16.61
C LYS A 115 -17.93 1.30 -15.45
N MET A 116 -17.79 0.62 -14.32
CA MET A 116 -18.56 0.88 -13.11
C MET A 116 -17.79 0.34 -11.90
N ALA A 117 -17.83 1.08 -10.79
CA ALA A 117 -17.12 0.72 -9.57
C ALA A 117 -17.88 1.13 -8.31
N TYR A 118 -17.54 0.48 -7.21
CA TYR A 118 -18.03 0.80 -5.87
C TYR A 118 -16.92 0.74 -4.82
N GLN A 119 -17.18 1.38 -3.68
CA GLN A 119 -16.44 1.24 -2.43
C GLN A 119 -17.42 0.77 -1.34
N LEU A 120 -17.01 -0.22 -0.54
CA LEU A 120 -17.74 -0.68 0.63
C LEU A 120 -16.81 -0.68 1.84
N ILE A 121 -17.31 -0.18 2.98
CA ILE A 121 -16.64 -0.33 4.27
C ILE A 121 -17.46 -1.31 5.10
N THR A 122 -16.82 -2.40 5.51
CA THR A 122 -17.39 -3.37 6.45
C THR A 122 -16.80 -3.10 7.84
N PRO A 123 -17.62 -2.80 8.86
CA PRO A 123 -17.14 -2.63 10.22
C PRO A 123 -16.43 -3.86 10.76
N ALA A 124 -15.59 -3.67 11.78
CA ALA A 124 -14.97 -4.76 12.51
C ALA A 124 -16.02 -5.70 13.11
N LYS A 125 -15.71 -7.00 13.18
CA LYS A 125 -16.59 -8.02 13.78
C LYS A 125 -15.75 -9.05 14.53
N GLY A 126 -16.01 -9.18 15.83
CA GLY A 126 -15.24 -10.07 16.69
C GLY A 126 -13.76 -9.69 16.68
N THR A 127 -12.88 -10.63 16.38
CA THR A 127 -11.42 -10.42 16.27
C THR A 127 -10.98 -9.90 14.91
N SER A 128 -11.88 -9.85 13.91
CA SER A 128 -11.58 -9.31 12.58
C SER A 128 -11.68 -7.78 12.60
N GLY A 129 -10.60 -7.11 12.20
CA GLY A 129 -10.61 -5.67 11.99
C GLY A 129 -11.51 -5.23 10.82
N PRO A 130 -11.71 -3.92 10.64
CA PRO A 130 -12.58 -3.42 9.59
C PRO A 130 -11.97 -3.67 8.19
N VAL A 131 -12.84 -3.79 7.19
CA VAL A 131 -12.46 -4.07 5.81
C VAL A 131 -12.91 -2.93 4.90
N VAL A 132 -12.01 -2.47 4.04
CA VAL A 132 -12.37 -1.63 2.89
C VAL A 132 -12.31 -2.48 1.64
N GLU A 133 -13.35 -2.46 0.82
CA GLU A 133 -13.42 -3.14 -0.47
C GLU A 133 -13.70 -2.14 -1.58
N VAL A 134 -12.98 -2.27 -2.69
CA VAL A 134 -13.26 -1.58 -3.95
C VAL A 134 -13.49 -2.64 -5.02
N GLY A 135 -14.68 -2.69 -5.58
CA GLY A 135 -15.04 -3.63 -6.65
C GLY A 135 -15.36 -2.88 -7.94
N TRP A 136 -14.90 -3.38 -9.09
CA TRP A 136 -15.17 -2.74 -10.38
C TRP A 136 -15.25 -3.72 -11.55
N LEU A 137 -16.03 -3.32 -12.55
CA LEU A 137 -16.11 -3.94 -13.87
C LEU A 137 -15.16 -3.20 -14.81
N THR A 138 -14.18 -3.91 -15.36
CA THR A 138 -13.17 -3.32 -16.26
C THR A 138 -13.70 -3.08 -17.68
N GLY A 139 -12.93 -2.32 -18.46
CA GLY A 139 -13.12 -2.13 -19.90
C GLY A 139 -13.22 -3.46 -20.67
N ASP A 140 -12.38 -4.43 -20.29
CA ASP A 140 -12.09 -5.68 -20.99
C ASP A 140 -12.81 -6.91 -20.40
N ALA A 141 -13.98 -6.70 -19.77
CA ALA A 141 -14.85 -7.77 -19.28
C ALA A 141 -14.24 -8.63 -18.16
N ARG A 142 -13.63 -7.98 -17.16
CA ARG A 142 -13.22 -8.60 -15.89
C ARG A 142 -13.90 -7.93 -14.71
N LEU A 143 -14.19 -8.71 -13.67
CA LEU A 143 -14.53 -8.22 -12.34
C LEU A 143 -13.28 -8.25 -11.49
N LEU A 144 -12.96 -7.10 -10.90
CA LEU A 144 -11.87 -6.95 -9.95
C LEU A 144 -12.43 -6.55 -8.59
N PHE A 145 -11.87 -7.16 -7.54
CA PHE A 145 -12.16 -6.82 -6.15
C PHE A 145 -10.84 -6.63 -5.41
N LEU A 146 -10.62 -5.41 -4.91
CA LEU A 146 -9.48 -5.04 -4.08
C LEU A 146 -9.99 -4.86 -2.65
N ARG A 147 -9.51 -5.71 -1.73
CA ARG A 147 -9.90 -5.70 -0.32
C ARG A 147 -8.69 -5.39 0.54
N LEU A 148 -8.84 -4.47 1.48
CA LEU A 148 -7.90 -4.19 2.54
C LEU A 148 -8.53 -4.56 3.87
N THR A 149 -7.97 -5.56 4.54
CA THR A 149 -8.29 -5.90 5.92
C THR A 149 -7.33 -5.15 6.84
N LEU A 150 -7.86 -4.31 7.71
CA LEU A 150 -7.06 -3.52 8.64
C LEU A 150 -6.89 -4.22 9.99
N PRO A 151 -5.85 -3.87 10.77
CA PRO A 151 -5.81 -4.14 12.20
C PRO A 151 -7.05 -3.63 12.94
N PRO A 152 -7.50 -4.28 14.03
CA PRO A 152 -8.56 -3.76 14.89
C PRO A 152 -8.27 -2.33 15.36
N GLY A 153 -9.32 -1.50 15.44
CA GLY A 153 -9.21 -0.11 15.90
C GLY A 153 -8.69 0.89 14.87
N GLN A 154 -8.33 0.45 13.66
CA GLN A 154 -7.89 1.35 12.58
C GLN A 154 -9.06 2.03 11.86
N ASP A 155 -8.80 3.23 11.35
CA ASP A 155 -9.79 4.04 10.62
C ASP A 155 -9.94 3.58 9.17
N ALA A 156 -10.98 2.79 8.92
CA ALA A 156 -11.33 2.33 7.58
C ALA A 156 -11.82 3.46 6.66
N ALA A 157 -12.48 4.49 7.20
CA ALA A 157 -12.96 5.60 6.40
C ALA A 157 -11.80 6.48 5.92
N GLY A 158 -10.80 6.71 6.76
CA GLY A 158 -9.58 7.46 6.42
C GLY A 158 -8.70 6.79 5.37
N VAL A 159 -8.66 5.45 5.31
CA VAL A 159 -7.87 4.73 4.29
C VAL A 159 -8.63 4.47 2.98
N ALA A 160 -9.96 4.54 2.99
CA ALA A 160 -10.78 4.21 1.83
C ALA A 160 -10.41 4.97 0.54
N PRO A 161 -10.20 6.31 0.57
CA PRO A 161 -9.77 7.05 -0.61
C PRO A 161 -8.41 6.62 -1.17
N LYS A 162 -7.51 6.16 -0.29
CA LYS A 162 -6.19 5.63 -0.69
C LYS A 162 -6.35 4.30 -1.43
N LEU A 163 -7.24 3.43 -0.96
CA LEU A 163 -7.54 2.16 -1.63
C LEU A 163 -8.20 2.37 -2.99
N VAL A 164 -9.12 3.35 -3.11
CA VAL A 164 -9.70 3.74 -4.41
C VAL A 164 -8.62 4.24 -5.38
N SER A 165 -7.67 5.02 -4.88
CA SER A 165 -6.55 5.52 -5.70
C SER A 165 -5.67 4.37 -6.19
N LEU A 166 -5.35 3.41 -5.31
CA LEU A 166 -4.62 2.20 -5.68
C LEU A 166 -5.38 1.36 -6.72
N ALA A 167 -6.70 1.19 -6.56
CA ALA A 167 -7.52 0.48 -7.54
C ALA A 167 -7.46 1.13 -8.93
N LYS A 168 -7.45 2.47 -9.01
CA LYS A 168 -7.28 3.19 -10.27
C LYS A 168 -5.91 2.96 -10.92
N GLU A 169 -4.86 2.87 -10.12
CA GLU A 169 -3.52 2.54 -10.64
C GLU A 169 -3.44 1.11 -11.15
N ILE A 170 -4.07 0.16 -10.45
CA ILE A 170 -4.17 -1.24 -10.88
C ILE A 170 -4.94 -1.35 -12.19
N ASP A 171 -6.08 -0.65 -12.32
CA ASP A 171 -6.91 -0.65 -13.52
C ASP A 171 -6.13 -0.15 -14.74
N LYS A 172 -5.42 0.98 -14.62
CA LYS A 172 -4.54 1.50 -15.68
C LYS A 172 -3.45 0.52 -16.11
N SER A 173 -2.92 -0.25 -15.17
CA SER A 173 -1.85 -1.23 -15.41
C SER A 173 -2.36 -2.57 -15.96
N SER A 174 -3.69 -2.75 -16.00
CA SER A 174 -4.35 -3.98 -16.42
C SER A 174 -4.98 -3.90 -17.81
N LEU A 175 -5.17 -2.68 -18.32
CA LEU A 175 -5.59 -2.37 -19.70
C LEU A 175 -4.42 -2.52 -20.68
#